data_AF-A0A0K0D0X3-F1
#
_entry.id   AF-A0A0K0D0X3-F1
#
_cell.length_a   1.000
_cell.length_b   1.000
_cell.length_c   1.000
_cell.angle_alpha   90.00
_cell.angle_beta   90.00
_cell.angle_gamma   90.00
#
_symmetry.space_group_name_H-M   'P 1'
#
loop_
_entity.id
_entity.type
_entity.pdbx_description
1 polymer ?
#
loop_
_entity_poly.entity_id
_entity_poly.type
_entity_poly.pdbx_seq_one_letter_code
_entity_poly.pdbx_strand_id
1 'polypeptide(L)' 'MEDQNVLLFKKDELCNIGNHRPICLLFVVQKLFTRVILNGIGRTLEEGQPCEKAGIRKGFGTMDHVHTITRLIEVSQEYK' A
#
# COMPACT_ATOMS: atom_id res chain seq x y z
N MET A 1 -24.58 -14.46 -3.80
CA MET A 1 -23.63 -14.32 -2.69
C MET A 1 -22.95 -12.99 -2.94
N GLU A 2 -23.34 -11.96 -2.20
CA GLU A 2 -22.91 -10.58 -2.42
C GLU A 2 -21.79 -10.21 -1.44
N ASP A 3 -20.89 -9.34 -1.88
CA ASP A 3 -19.80 -8.85 -1.05
C ASP A 3 -20.34 -7.82 -0.05
N GLN A 4 -19.88 -7.89 1.20
CA GLN A 4 -20.35 -6.98 2.25
C GLN A 4 -19.51 -5.70 2.27
N ASN A 5 -20.16 -4.54 2.14
CA ASN A 5 -19.51 -3.24 2.29
C ASN A 5 -19.57 -2.75 3.74
N VAL A 6 -18.41 -2.44 4.31
CA VAL A 6 -18.29 -1.86 5.66
C VAL A 6 -17.57 -0.52 5.58
N LEU A 7 -18.02 0.47 6.33
CA LEU A 7 -17.37 1.77 6.45
C LEU A 7 -16.35 1.74 7.59
N LEU A 8 -15.07 1.96 7.28
CA LEU A 8 -14.04 2.20 8.28
C LEU A 8 -13.81 3.69 8.48
N PHE A 9 -13.65 4.11 9.72
CA PHE A 9 -13.24 5.47 10.05
C PHE A 9 -11.74 5.65 9.78
N LYS A 10 -11.34 6.65 8.98
CA LYS A 10 -9.92 7.01 8.85
C LYS A 10 -9.51 7.91 10.03
N LYS A 11 -8.21 8.02 10.27
CA LYS A 11 -7.62 8.67 11.46
C LYS A 11 -7.90 10.19 11.60
N ASP A 12 -8.58 10.83 10.65
CA ASP A 12 -8.90 12.27 10.70
C ASP A 12 -10.09 12.59 11.64
N GLU A 13 -10.68 13.78 11.48
CA GLU A 13 -11.73 14.33 12.31
C GLU A 13 -13.07 13.55 12.25
N LEU A 14 -13.68 13.33 13.43
CA LEU A 14 -14.89 12.49 13.61
C LEU A 14 -16.16 13.04 12.95
N CYS A 15 -16.26 14.36 12.77
CA CYS A 15 -17.47 15.01 12.26
C CYS A 15 -17.50 15.15 10.72
N ASN A 16 -16.43 14.76 10.02
CA ASN A 16 -16.40 14.85 8.56
C ASN A 16 -16.95 13.57 7.94
N ILE A 17 -18.12 13.66 7.28
CA ILE A 17 -18.76 12.52 6.61
C ILE A 17 -17.89 11.91 5.50
N GLY A 18 -16.97 12.68 4.92
CA GLY A 18 -15.97 12.21 3.96
C GLY A 18 -14.81 11.40 4.58
N ASN A 19 -14.77 11.30 5.91
CA ASN A 19 -13.70 10.60 6.65
C ASN A 19 -13.92 9.08 6.73
N HIS A 20 -14.98 8.55 6.14
CA HIS A 20 -15.20 7.12 6.05
C HIS A 20 -14.54 6.54 4.78
N ARG A 21 -13.90 5.38 4.91
CA ARG A 21 -13.39 4.56 3.81
C ARG A 21 -14.28 3.32 3.69
N PRO A 22 -15.05 3.15 2.60
CA PRO A 22 -15.70 1.88 2.34
C PRO A 22 -14.66 0.81 2.05
N ILE A 23 -14.88 -0.38 2.61
CA ILE A 23 -14.13 -1.60 2.32
C ILE A 23 -15.10 -2.72 2.00
N CYS A 24 -14.82 -3.44 0.92
CA CYS A 24 -15.52 -4.67 0.58
C CYS A 24 -14.88 -5.84 1.34
N LEU A 25 -15.68 -6.57 2.11
CA LEU A 25 -15.30 -7.83 2.73
C LEU A 25 -15.62 -8.97 1.76
N LEU A 26 -14.58 -9.46 1.09
CA LEU A 26 -14.69 -10.60 0.18
C LEU A 26 -14.98 -11.89 0.97
N PHE A 27 -15.77 -12.76 0.37
CA PHE A 27 -15.99 -14.10 0.91
C PHE A 27 -14.68 -14.91 0.93
N VAL A 28 -14.57 -15.87 1.85
CA VAL A 28 -13.36 -16.67 2.06
C VAL A 28 -12.88 -17.33 0.76
N VAL A 29 -13.81 -17.86 -0.04
CA VAL A 29 -13.48 -18.51 -1.32
C VAL A 29 -12.93 -17.50 -2.33
N GLN A 30 -13.52 -16.31 -2.46
CA GLN A 30 -12.98 -15.27 -3.36
C GLN A 30 -11.59 -14.82 -2.91
N LYS A 31 -11.38 -14.63 -1.60
CA LYS A 31 -10.08 -14.26 -1.03
C LYS A 31 -9.00 -15.31 -1.33
N LEU A 32 -9.37 -16.59 -1.34
CA LEU A 32 -8.48 -17.67 -1.75
C LEU A 32 -8.08 -17.54 -3.22
N PHE A 33 -9.06 -17.34 -4.11
CA PHE A 33 -8.79 -17.16 -5.54
C PHE A 33 -7.93 -15.91 -5.81
N THR A 34 -8.22 -14.78 -5.17
CA THR A 34 -7.39 -13.58 -5.27
C THR A 34 -5.94 -13.86 -4.87
N ARG A 35 -5.71 -14.65 -3.81
CA ARG A 35 -4.36 -15.03 -3.39
C ARG A 35 -3.65 -15.92 -4.41
N VAL A 36 -4.36 -16.89 -5.00
CA VAL A 36 -3.81 -17.76 -6.06
C VAL A 36 -3.38 -16.92 -7.27
N ILE A 37 -4.25 -16.01 -7.72
CA ILE A 37 -3.95 -15.11 -8.84
C ILE A 37 -2.76 -14.21 -8.51
N LEU A 38 -2.77 -13.57 -7.33
CA LEU A 38 -1.68 -12.70 -6.88
C LEU A 38 -0.33 -13.44 -6.83
N ASN A 39 -0.30 -14.68 -6.37
CA ASN A 39 0.92 -15.49 -6.37
C ASN A 39 1.40 -15.81 -7.78
N GLY A 40 0.48 -15.96 -8.75
CA GLY A 40 0.80 -16.19 -10.16
C GLY A 40 1.43 -14.97 -10.84
N ILE A 41 0.85 -13.78 -10.64
CA ILE A 41 1.30 -12.53 -11.29
C ILE A 41 2.30 -11.72 -10.47
N GLY A 42 2.50 -12.07 -9.19
CA GLY A 42 3.23 -11.25 -8.23
C GLY A 42 4.65 -10.93 -8.66
N ARG A 43 5.36 -11.91 -9.25
CA ARG A 43 6.74 -11.68 -9.73
C ARG A 43 6.81 -10.63 -10.82
N THR A 44 5.98 -10.76 -11.86
CA THR A 44 5.91 -9.79 -12.96
C THR A 44 5.54 -8.40 -12.46
N LEU A 45 4.64 -8.33 -11.47
CA LEU A 45 4.24 -7.05 -10.88
C LEU A 45 5.40 -6.38 -10.13
N GLU A 46 6.18 -7.14 -9.37
CA GLU A 46 7.34 -6.66 -8.60
C GLU A 46 8.49 -6.19 -9.50
N GLU A 47 8.77 -6.93 -10.58
CA GLU A 47 9.77 -6.58 -11.59
C GLU A 47 9.36 -5.33 -12.37
N GLY A 48 8.07 -5.13 -12.61
CA GLY A 48 7.53 -3.95 -13.28
C GLY A 48 7.38 -2.70 -12.38
N GLN A 49 7.65 -2.78 -11.07
CA GLN A 49 7.56 -1.60 -10.20
C GLN A 49 8.83 -0.73 -10.28
N PRO A 50 8.68 0.62 -10.29
CA PRO A 50 9.80 1.54 -10.14
C PRO A 50 10.59 1.32 -8.85
N CYS A 51 11.88 1.66 -8.83
CA CYS A 51 12.73 1.51 -7.66
C CYS A 51 12.36 2.46 -6.52
N GLU A 52 11.74 3.60 -6.83
CA GLU A 52 11.30 4.63 -5.88
C GLU A 52 10.01 4.25 -5.14
N LYS A 53 9.36 3.15 -5.54
CA LYS A 53 8.10 2.70 -4.95
C LYS A 53 8.35 1.66 -3.86
N ALA A 54 8.26 2.07 -2.60
CA ALA A 54 8.30 1.15 -1.45
C ALA A 54 6.98 0.42 -1.18
N GLY A 55 5.85 1.01 -1.59
CA GLY A 55 4.53 0.49 -1.22
C GLY A 55 4.20 -0.81 -1.94
N ILE A 56 3.68 -1.79 -1.19
CA ILE A 56 3.17 -3.07 -1.73
C ILE A 56 4.26 -3.82 -2.49
N ARG A 57 5.48 -3.83 -1.94
CA ARG A 57 6.60 -4.62 -2.44
C ARG A 57 7.17 -5.49 -1.35
N LYS A 58 7.53 -6.73 -1.70
CA LYS A 58 8.18 -7.63 -0.74
C LYS A 58 9.59 -7.11 -0.40
N GLY A 59 9.86 -6.92 0.89
CA GLY A 59 11.20 -6.54 1.38
C GLY A 59 11.49 -5.03 1.35
N PHE A 60 10.51 -4.18 1.04
CA PHE A 60 10.64 -2.72 1.11
C PHE A 60 9.81 -2.16 2.25
N GLY A 61 10.41 -1.34 3.11
CA GLY A 61 9.73 -0.61 4.18
C GLY A 61 9.62 0.89 3.89
N THR A 62 8.56 1.51 4.38
CA THR A 62 8.42 2.98 4.33
C THR A 62 9.57 3.68 5.07
N MET A 63 10.08 3.08 6.15
CA MET A 63 11.22 3.62 6.91
C MET A 63 12.50 3.69 6.07
N ASP A 64 12.77 2.65 5.27
CA ASP A 64 13.96 2.59 4.41
C ASP A 64 13.94 3.74 3.38
N HIS A 65 12.76 4.02 2.83
CA HIS A 65 12.58 5.14 1.90
C HIS A 65 12.67 6.51 2.57
N VAL A 66 12.07 6.69 3.76
CA VAL A 66 12.22 7.93 4.53
C VAL A 66 13.70 8.18 4.81
N HIS A 67 14.42 7.16 5.27
CA HIS A 67 15.85 7.26 5.54
C HIS A 67 16.66 7.62 4.28
N THR A 68 16.35 6.98 3.14
CA THR A 68 17.00 7.27 1.86
C THR A 68 16.78 8.73 1.42
N ILE A 69 15.56 9.23 1.55
CA ILE A 69 15.22 10.62 1.21
C ILE A 69 15.94 11.59 2.14
N THR A 70 15.94 11.35 3.45
CA THR A 70 16.65 12.19 4.42
C THR A 70 18.13 12.30 4.07
N ARG A 71 18.79 11.16 3.78
CA ARG A 71 20.20 11.14 3.40
C ARG A 71 20.48 11.87 2.10
N LEU A 72 19.60 11.77 1.11
CA LEU A 72 19.73 12.50 -0.16
C LEU A 72 19.67 14.01 0.05
N ILE A 73 18.78 14.48 0.95
CA ILE A 73 18.65 15.90 1.31
C ILE A 73 19.93 16.39 2.00
N GLU A 74 20.46 15.63 2.96
CA GLU A 74 21.71 15.97 3.67
C GLU A 74 22.88 16.13 2.71
N VAL A 75 23.11 15.13 1.85
CA VAL A 75 24.16 15.17 0.83
C VAL A 75 23.96 16.37 -0.10
N SER A 76 22.73 16.63 -0.56
CA SER A 76 22.47 17.77 -1.45
C SER A 76 22.73 19.14 -0.79
N GLN A 77 22.68 19.24 0.53
CA GLN A 77 23.02 20.45 1.27
C GLN A 77 24.53 20.60 1.47
N GLU A 78 25.28 19.50 1.54
CA GLU A 78 26.75 19.48 1.68
C GLU A 78 27.47 19.94 0.41
N TYR A 79 26.96 19.55 -0.76
CA TYR A 79 27.53 19.94 -2.07
C TYR A 79 27.02 21.28 -2.60
N LYS A 80 26.38 22.09 -1.75
CA LYS A 80 25.81 23.40 -2.08
C LYS A 80 26.73 24.52 -1.64
#